data_AF-A0A3C0TP79-F1
#
_entry.id   AF-A0A3C0TP79-F1
#
_cell.length_a   1.000
_cell.length_b   1.000
_cell.length_c   1.000
_cell.angle_alpha   90.00
_cell.angle_beta   90.00
_cell.angle_gamma   90.00
#
_symmetry.space_group_name_H-M   'P 1'
#
loop_
_entity.id
_entity.type
_entity.pdbx_description
1 polymer ?
#
loop_
_entity_poly.entity_id
_entity_poly.type
_entity_poly.pdbx_seq_one_letter_code
_entity_poly.pdbx_strand_id
1 'polypeptide(L)'
;MRLFNNQRGVSIIAAIFIIVILGFMGVIFLTFIGIGSFTSINDVQASRALFVAEGGVEYILGNRTFPNYSMAGATMNLGAGTFTVSTPTYLTANIGAAAGTIPVQSTVGFPAAGRIAIDSELIDYAGTTAVSFTGATRGAGGSGAAAHAAGNAVFPVTTVTVNLNAVATTINVGSTTGFSIPGVIKINTEYLHCTSSTAITFTNCTRGYKGTTAAVHGVGSNVYQYVLTSAAVVGNARRSVRTMVGGGAGSSIAFSRRRNARGNNVNFLQWNHRVSGTERYLIVGISLRNNAGQTATNVTYAGTPLVPLGAVNNGANVRVELWGLVNPATGNNPVRVTLSAAARIIGGSLSFTGVDQGASIDAGPMFAVGNSNAPAVTVTTVTDNAWVIDTLAARMNVNAPAGPGQTRRWHRRTQGGGGGAHIRGAGSTEGPATPPGNVPMTWNLSAVRPWALGAVAIRPVPTGTTLVSWEEVVN
;
A
#
# COMPACT_ATOMS: atom_id res chain seq x y z
N MET A 1 93.98 31.70 -44.25
CA MET A 1 92.69 31.03 -43.98
C MET A 1 92.50 30.97 -42.47
N ARG A 2 91.85 31.98 -41.86
CA ARG A 2 91.56 32.02 -40.41
C ARG A 2 90.18 31.38 -40.19
N LEU A 3 90.14 30.19 -39.61
CA LEU A 3 88.91 29.55 -39.16
C LEU A 3 88.44 30.29 -37.90
N PHE A 4 87.39 31.11 -38.03
CA PHE A 4 86.71 31.72 -36.89
C PHE A 4 85.91 30.62 -36.17
N ASN A 5 86.38 30.17 -35.00
CA ASN A 5 85.64 29.28 -34.12
C ASN A 5 84.43 30.00 -33.52
N ASN A 6 83.27 29.88 -34.17
CA ASN A 6 82.02 30.51 -33.77
C ASN A 6 81.26 29.73 -32.66
N GLN A 7 81.98 29.15 -31.70
CA GLN A 7 81.40 28.29 -30.66
C GLN A 7 80.65 29.07 -29.55
N ARG A 8 80.92 30.37 -29.39
CA ARG A 8 80.26 31.19 -28.34
C ARG A 8 78.81 31.56 -28.66
N GLY A 9 78.46 31.73 -29.95
CA GLY A 9 77.10 32.05 -30.37
C GLY A 9 76.14 30.85 -30.28
N VAL A 10 76.62 29.65 -30.64
CA VAL A 10 75.83 28.41 -30.57
C VAL A 10 75.52 28.04 -29.11
N SER A 11 76.45 28.22 -28.18
CA SER A 11 76.22 27.93 -26.76
C SER A 11 75.20 28.85 -26.09
N ILE A 12 75.16 30.14 -26.47
CA ILE A 12 74.16 31.09 -25.94
C ILE A 12 72.76 30.78 -26.48
N ILE A 13 72.64 30.49 -27.79
CA ILE A 13 71.36 30.13 -28.39
C ILE A 13 70.85 28.81 -27.79
N ALA A 14 71.74 27.81 -27.62
CA ALA A 14 71.39 26.55 -26.96
C ALA A 14 70.97 26.76 -25.49
N ALA A 15 71.66 27.62 -24.74
CA ALA A 15 71.28 27.94 -23.35
C ALA A 15 69.92 28.62 -23.26
N ILE A 16 69.62 29.60 -24.12
CA ILE A 16 68.30 30.25 -24.18
C ILE A 16 67.22 29.25 -24.57
N PHE A 17 67.48 28.39 -25.56
CA PHE A 17 66.53 27.38 -26.00
C PHE A 17 66.23 26.36 -24.89
N ILE A 18 67.24 25.93 -24.13
CA ILE A 18 67.08 25.04 -22.96
C ILE A 18 66.28 25.73 -21.86
N ILE A 19 66.54 27.01 -21.57
CA ILE A 19 65.78 27.77 -20.56
C ILE A 19 64.31 27.92 -20.97
N VAL A 20 64.04 28.20 -22.25
CA VAL A 20 62.67 28.30 -22.78
C VAL A 20 61.96 26.95 -22.72
N ILE A 21 62.63 25.86 -23.10
CA ILE A 21 62.08 24.50 -23.00
C ILE A 21 61.81 24.13 -21.54
N LEU A 22 62.73 24.39 -20.62
CA LEU A 22 62.56 24.10 -19.19
C LEU A 22 61.45 24.96 -18.57
N GLY A 23 61.31 26.22 -18.98
CA GLY A 23 60.21 27.08 -18.58
C GLY A 23 58.86 26.55 -19.09
N PHE A 24 58.78 26.15 -20.36
CA PHE A 24 57.58 25.57 -20.95
C PHE A 24 57.22 24.21 -20.33
N MET A 25 58.21 23.34 -20.10
CA MET A 25 58.03 22.08 -19.39
C MET A 25 57.59 22.31 -17.94
N GLY A 26 58.13 23.32 -17.24
CA GLY A 26 57.70 23.67 -15.88
C GLY A 26 56.22 24.07 -15.82
N VAL A 27 55.74 24.88 -16.78
CA VAL A 27 54.32 25.25 -16.89
C VAL A 27 53.44 24.03 -17.21
N ILE A 28 53.92 23.13 -18.08
CA ILE A 28 53.22 21.86 -18.37
C ILE A 28 53.14 20.97 -17.13
N PHE A 29 54.22 20.79 -16.38
CA PHE A 29 54.19 19.99 -15.14
C PHE A 29 53.27 20.60 -14.07
N LEU A 30 53.29 21.92 -13.90
CA LEU A 30 52.36 22.62 -13.00
C LEU A 30 50.90 22.42 -13.39
N THR A 31 50.59 22.48 -14.69
CA THR A 31 49.23 22.24 -15.20
C THR A 31 48.82 20.77 -15.08
N PHE A 32 49.72 19.80 -15.34
CA PHE A 32 49.45 18.37 -15.12
C PHE A 32 49.22 18.03 -13.64
N ILE A 33 50.03 18.58 -12.73
CA ILE A 33 49.85 18.39 -11.27
C ILE A 33 48.53 19.01 -10.82
N GLY A 34 48.18 20.21 -11.30
CA GLY A 34 46.91 20.86 -11.02
C GLY A 34 45.72 20.01 -11.47
N ILE A 35 45.66 19.66 -12.76
CA ILE A 35 44.54 18.89 -13.36
C ILE A 35 44.42 17.50 -12.72
N GLY A 36 45.52 16.76 -12.56
CA GLY A 36 45.52 15.45 -11.92
C GLY A 36 45.08 15.48 -10.44
N SER A 37 45.37 16.57 -9.73
CA SER A 37 44.92 16.76 -8.35
C SER A 37 43.42 17.03 -8.27
N PHE A 38 42.85 17.84 -9.17
CA PHE A 38 41.42 18.12 -9.20
C PHE A 38 40.58 16.89 -9.58
N THR A 39 41.01 16.10 -10.57
CA THR A 39 40.30 14.87 -10.96
C THR A 39 40.30 13.86 -9.81
N SER A 40 41.44 13.67 -9.14
CA SER A 40 41.54 12.78 -7.97
C SER A 40 40.65 13.22 -6.81
N ILE A 41 40.61 14.52 -6.51
CA ILE A 41 39.71 15.06 -5.47
C ILE A 41 38.24 14.84 -5.85
N ASN A 42 37.87 15.08 -7.11
CA ASN A 42 36.51 14.89 -7.60
C ASN A 42 36.10 13.41 -7.55
N ASP A 43 36.99 12.48 -7.88
CA ASP A 43 36.71 11.04 -7.82
C ASP A 43 36.48 10.58 -6.37
N VAL A 44 37.31 11.05 -5.42
CA VAL A 44 37.13 10.76 -4.00
C VAL A 44 35.83 11.36 -3.47
N GLN A 45 35.51 12.60 -3.84
CA GLN A 45 34.25 13.24 -3.44
C GLN A 45 33.04 12.52 -4.05
N ALA A 46 33.13 12.08 -5.31
CA ALA A 46 32.09 11.32 -5.98
C ALA A 46 31.84 9.97 -5.31
N SER A 47 32.88 9.21 -4.98
CA SER A 47 32.74 7.95 -4.24
C SER A 47 32.12 8.17 -2.85
N ARG A 48 32.53 9.22 -2.13
CA ARG A 48 31.91 9.58 -0.84
C ARG A 48 30.45 9.98 -1.00
N ALA A 49 30.11 10.76 -2.02
CA ALA A 49 28.73 11.16 -2.31
C ALA A 49 27.88 9.93 -2.63
N LEU A 50 28.42 8.93 -3.35
CA LEU A 50 27.72 7.67 -3.60
C LEU A 50 27.39 6.98 -2.27
N PHE A 51 28.38 6.73 -1.41
CA PHE A 51 28.17 6.10 -0.09
C PHE A 51 27.15 6.85 0.78
N VAL A 52 27.15 8.20 0.72
CA VAL A 52 26.17 9.01 1.43
C VAL A 52 24.76 8.84 0.85
N ALA A 53 24.61 8.68 -0.48
CA ALA A 53 23.33 8.37 -1.11
C ALA A 53 22.84 6.96 -0.74
N GLU A 54 23.72 5.94 -0.74
CA GLU A 54 23.34 4.58 -0.31
C GLU A 54 22.89 4.60 1.17
N GLY A 55 23.66 5.26 2.03
CA GLY A 55 23.29 5.43 3.45
C GLY A 55 21.99 6.20 3.65
N GLY A 56 21.65 7.13 2.74
CA GLY A 56 20.37 7.82 2.74
C GLY A 56 19.19 6.91 2.42
N VAL A 57 19.36 5.94 1.53
CA VAL A 57 18.37 4.87 1.29
C VAL A 57 18.20 4.02 2.54
N GLU A 58 19.29 3.56 3.16
CA GLU A 58 19.18 2.74 4.38
C GLU A 58 18.49 3.50 5.53
N TYR A 59 18.85 4.78 5.72
CA TYR A 59 18.22 5.63 6.72
C TYR A 59 16.70 5.72 6.52
N ILE A 60 16.24 6.01 5.30
CA ILE A 60 14.81 6.25 5.07
C ILE A 60 13.99 4.98 5.25
N LEU A 61 14.58 3.83 4.89
CA LEU A 61 13.94 2.52 5.05
C LEU A 61 13.85 2.09 6.51
N GLY A 62 14.81 2.49 7.35
CA GLY A 62 14.77 2.26 8.80
C GLY A 62 13.85 3.22 9.56
N ASN A 63 13.64 4.43 9.06
CA ASN A 63 12.98 5.51 9.81
C ASN A 63 11.56 5.86 9.34
N ARG A 64 11.10 5.32 8.20
CA ARG A 64 9.76 5.60 7.66
C ARG A 64 9.06 4.31 7.25
N THR A 65 7.75 4.38 7.10
CA THR A 65 6.90 3.25 6.72
C THR A 65 6.51 3.31 5.25
N PHE A 66 6.43 2.13 4.62
CA PHE A 66 5.98 2.01 3.24
C PHE A 66 4.56 2.58 3.07
N PRO A 67 4.27 3.32 1.99
CA PRO A 67 5.16 3.75 0.90
C PRO A 67 5.79 5.15 1.10
N ASN A 68 5.65 5.74 2.28
CA ASN A 68 5.93 7.16 2.55
C ASN A 68 7.41 7.44 2.89
N TYR A 69 8.28 7.35 1.88
CA TYR A 69 9.72 7.61 2.02
C TYR A 69 10.16 9.03 1.67
N SER A 70 9.25 9.94 1.34
CA SER A 70 9.62 11.33 1.06
C SER A 70 10.14 12.03 2.32
N MET A 71 11.22 12.77 2.18
CA MET A 71 11.69 13.74 3.18
C MET A 71 11.07 15.12 3.02
N ALA A 72 10.14 15.30 2.07
CA ALA A 72 9.51 16.58 1.76
C ALA A 72 10.52 17.72 1.50
N GLY A 73 11.66 17.39 0.87
CA GLY A 73 12.74 18.33 0.59
C GLY A 73 13.71 18.58 1.75
N ALA A 74 13.52 17.97 2.92
CA ALA A 74 14.48 18.08 4.02
C ALA A 74 15.83 17.44 3.64
N THR A 75 16.90 18.01 4.18
CA THR A 75 18.28 17.55 4.00
C THR A 75 18.83 17.04 5.34
N MET A 76 19.55 15.92 5.32
CA MET A 76 20.21 15.36 6.50
C MET A 76 21.71 15.21 6.28
N ASN A 77 22.47 15.32 7.36
CA ASN A 77 23.92 15.15 7.36
C ASN A 77 24.27 13.67 7.53
N LEU A 78 25.27 13.20 6.80
CA LEU A 78 25.87 11.87 6.97
C LEU A 78 27.36 11.94 6.66
N GLY A 79 28.19 11.84 7.71
CA GLY A 79 29.63 12.00 7.58
C GLY A 79 30.03 13.38 7.03
N ALA A 80 30.80 13.39 5.95
CA ALA A 80 31.29 14.61 5.28
C ALA A 80 30.31 15.20 4.26
N GLY A 81 29.13 14.62 4.09
CA GLY A 81 28.14 15.02 3.09
C GLY A 81 26.74 15.19 3.66
N THR A 82 25.83 15.51 2.75
CA THR A 82 24.40 15.56 3.02
C THR A 82 23.63 14.68 2.05
N PHE A 83 22.44 14.25 2.43
CA PHE A 83 21.51 13.55 1.56
C PHE A 83 20.09 14.08 1.69
N THR A 84 19.32 13.87 0.63
CA THR A 84 17.88 14.07 0.54
C THR A 84 17.26 12.83 -0.05
N VAL A 85 16.06 12.44 0.40
CA VAL A 85 15.30 11.36 -0.22
C VAL A 85 13.99 11.90 -0.77
N SER A 86 13.76 11.65 -2.07
CA SER A 86 12.55 12.03 -2.78
C SER A 86 11.81 10.82 -3.32
N THR A 87 10.49 10.95 -3.39
CA THR A 87 9.58 10.13 -4.20
C THR A 87 9.18 10.95 -5.44
N PRO A 88 8.42 10.41 -6.43
CA PRO A 88 8.04 11.17 -7.62
C PRO A 88 7.39 12.52 -7.30
N THR A 89 6.48 12.52 -6.31
CA THR A 89 5.98 13.74 -5.67
C THR A 89 5.42 13.39 -4.28
N TYR A 90 4.98 14.38 -3.52
CA TYR A 90 4.37 14.22 -2.20
C TYR A 90 3.31 15.29 -1.94
N LEU A 91 2.39 15.01 -1.01
CA LEU A 91 1.34 15.95 -0.61
C LEU A 91 1.91 17.17 0.10
N THR A 92 1.51 18.38 -0.31
CA THR A 92 1.91 19.62 0.37
C THR A 92 0.93 20.07 1.45
N ALA A 93 -0.26 19.44 1.52
CA ALA A 93 -1.27 19.69 2.55
C ALA A 93 -2.05 18.41 2.86
N ASN A 94 -2.70 18.38 4.04
CA ASN A 94 -3.62 17.31 4.39
C ASN A 94 -4.83 17.31 3.44
N ILE A 95 -5.33 16.13 3.09
CA ILE A 95 -6.54 15.95 2.28
C ILE A 95 -7.53 15.03 2.99
N GLY A 96 -8.82 15.37 2.91
CA GLY A 96 -9.91 14.50 3.39
C GLY A 96 -10.39 13.53 2.31
N ALA A 97 -11.24 12.56 2.69
CA ALA A 97 -11.75 11.50 1.79
C ALA A 97 -12.65 12.00 0.63
N ALA A 98 -13.00 13.28 0.58
CA ALA A 98 -13.80 13.89 -0.48
C ALA A 98 -13.05 14.98 -1.27
N ALA A 99 -11.73 15.10 -1.12
CA ALA A 99 -10.95 16.12 -1.80
C ALA A 99 -10.97 15.94 -3.33
N GLY A 100 -11.50 16.93 -4.06
CA GLY A 100 -11.54 16.96 -5.54
C GLY A 100 -10.27 17.54 -6.20
N THR A 101 -9.35 18.07 -5.40
CA THR A 101 -8.03 18.55 -5.82
C THR A 101 -6.99 18.01 -4.85
N ILE A 102 -5.91 17.44 -5.39
CA ILE A 102 -4.83 16.83 -4.63
C ILE A 102 -3.60 17.74 -4.73
N PRO A 103 -3.24 18.51 -3.68
CA PRO A 103 -2.11 19.41 -3.71
C PRO A 103 -0.80 18.64 -3.52
N VAL A 104 0.15 18.84 -4.42
CA VAL A 104 1.44 18.13 -4.42
C VAL A 104 2.61 19.09 -4.65
N GLN A 105 3.83 18.62 -4.43
CA GLN A 105 5.04 19.41 -4.69
C GLN A 105 5.17 19.77 -6.17
N SER A 106 4.97 18.78 -7.04
CA SER A 106 5.03 18.93 -8.50
C SER A 106 4.22 17.84 -9.19
N THR A 107 3.71 18.13 -10.37
CA THR A 107 3.09 17.17 -11.29
C THR A 107 4.00 16.80 -12.47
N VAL A 108 5.25 17.29 -12.48
CA VAL A 108 6.24 16.93 -13.50
C VAL A 108 6.42 15.42 -13.50
N GLY A 109 6.41 14.82 -14.70
CA GLY A 109 6.50 13.38 -14.87
C GLY A 109 5.17 12.64 -14.72
N PHE A 110 4.03 13.30 -14.52
CA PHE A 110 2.72 12.66 -14.54
C PHE A 110 1.96 12.98 -15.85
N PRO A 111 1.12 12.07 -16.37
CA PRO A 111 0.25 12.37 -17.49
C PRO A 111 -0.82 13.40 -17.10
N ALA A 112 -1.37 14.13 -18.08
CA ALA A 112 -2.37 15.18 -17.85
C ALA A 112 -3.67 14.65 -17.19
N ALA A 113 -4.01 13.39 -17.43
CA ALA A 113 -5.04 12.63 -16.74
C ALA A 113 -4.53 11.22 -16.49
N GLY A 114 -4.95 10.59 -15.41
CA GLY A 114 -4.46 9.26 -15.04
C GLY A 114 -4.89 8.83 -13.64
N ARG A 115 -4.12 7.90 -13.07
CA ARG A 115 -4.32 7.38 -11.72
C ARG A 115 -3.05 7.58 -10.90
N ILE A 116 -3.23 7.93 -9.63
CA ILE A 116 -2.16 8.00 -8.65
C ILE A 116 -2.46 7.07 -7.47
N ALA A 117 -1.41 6.68 -6.74
CA ALA A 117 -1.50 6.00 -5.46
C ALA A 117 -0.98 6.89 -4.33
N ILE A 118 -1.74 6.94 -3.22
CA ILE A 118 -1.33 7.53 -1.95
C ILE A 118 -1.65 6.51 -0.87
N ASP A 119 -0.64 6.10 -0.10
CA ASP A 119 -0.76 4.96 0.81
C ASP A 119 -1.30 3.72 0.07
N SER A 120 -2.51 3.28 0.42
CA SER A 120 -3.25 2.19 -0.25
C SER A 120 -4.43 2.69 -1.08
N GLU A 121 -4.69 3.99 -1.15
CA GLU A 121 -5.76 4.55 -1.97
C GLU A 121 -5.28 4.79 -3.40
N LEU A 122 -6.14 4.45 -4.37
CA LEU A 122 -6.02 4.84 -5.76
C LEU A 122 -6.96 6.00 -6.06
N ILE A 123 -6.46 7.00 -6.76
CA ILE A 123 -7.20 8.21 -7.11
C ILE A 123 -7.08 8.45 -8.60
N ASP A 124 -8.22 8.49 -9.30
CA ASP A 124 -8.26 8.95 -10.69
C ASP A 124 -8.30 10.47 -10.72
N TYR A 125 -7.62 11.09 -11.68
CA TYR A 125 -7.63 12.55 -11.86
C TYR A 125 -7.78 12.91 -13.34
N ALA A 126 -8.45 14.03 -13.60
CA ALA A 126 -8.81 14.46 -14.95
C ALA A 126 -7.93 15.61 -15.47
N GLY A 127 -7.13 16.23 -14.62
CA GLY A 127 -6.26 17.35 -14.98
C GLY A 127 -5.09 17.53 -14.03
N THR A 128 -4.12 18.33 -14.46
CA THR A 128 -2.96 18.75 -13.66
C THR A 128 -2.76 20.26 -13.74
N THR A 129 -2.41 20.89 -12.63
CA THR A 129 -1.64 22.15 -12.63
C THR A 129 -0.17 21.81 -12.37
N ALA A 130 0.73 22.81 -12.25
CA ALA A 130 2.13 22.55 -11.87
C ALA A 130 2.29 21.89 -10.48
N VAL A 131 1.31 22.06 -9.59
CA VAL A 131 1.38 21.67 -8.16
C VAL A 131 0.12 20.98 -7.64
N SER A 132 -0.77 20.50 -8.53
CA SER A 132 -1.96 19.78 -8.11
C SER A 132 -2.54 18.87 -9.18
N PHE A 133 -3.13 17.76 -8.75
CA PHE A 133 -4.04 16.96 -9.58
C PHE A 133 -5.47 17.46 -9.35
N THR A 134 -6.23 17.66 -10.43
CA THR A 134 -7.59 18.23 -10.40
C THR A 134 -8.62 17.24 -10.94
N GLY A 135 -9.88 17.42 -10.54
CA GLY A 135 -10.96 16.51 -10.92
C GLY A 135 -10.77 15.12 -10.29
N ALA A 136 -10.27 15.08 -9.06
CA ALA A 136 -9.92 13.84 -8.38
C ALA A 136 -11.17 13.03 -8.01
N THR A 137 -11.20 11.77 -8.43
CA THR A 137 -12.17 10.75 -8.03
C THR A 137 -11.50 9.80 -7.05
N ARG A 138 -11.90 9.89 -5.79
CA ARG A 138 -11.34 9.15 -4.64
C ARG A 138 -11.81 7.69 -4.61
N GLY A 139 -11.01 6.79 -4.03
CA GLY A 139 -11.36 5.36 -3.94
C GLY A 139 -11.52 4.66 -5.30
N ALA A 140 -10.70 5.04 -6.28
CA ALA A 140 -10.71 4.42 -7.61
C ALA A 140 -10.13 3.00 -7.56
N GLY A 141 -10.28 2.26 -8.66
CA GLY A 141 -9.58 0.98 -8.89
C GLY A 141 -9.79 -0.10 -7.82
N GLY A 142 -10.90 -0.05 -7.07
CA GLY A 142 -11.24 -0.99 -5.99
C GLY A 142 -10.77 -0.59 -4.59
N SER A 143 -10.09 0.56 -4.46
CA SER A 143 -9.66 1.10 -3.17
C SER A 143 -10.75 1.88 -2.44
N GLY A 144 -10.59 2.12 -1.13
CA GLY A 144 -11.48 3.01 -0.36
C GLY A 144 -10.94 4.44 -0.28
N ALA A 145 -11.84 5.43 -0.29
CA ALA A 145 -11.47 6.83 -0.10
C ALA A 145 -11.06 7.10 1.36
N ALA A 146 -9.88 7.71 1.57
CA ALA A 146 -9.27 7.95 2.88
C ALA A 146 -8.80 9.40 3.06
N ALA A 147 -8.52 9.80 4.30
CA ALA A 147 -7.79 11.03 4.57
C ALA A 147 -6.27 10.74 4.50
N HIS A 148 -5.48 11.68 3.99
CA HIS A 148 -4.02 11.57 3.93
C HIS A 148 -3.36 12.83 4.49
N ALA A 149 -2.19 12.64 5.09
CA ALA A 149 -1.42 13.73 5.69
C ALA A 149 -0.47 14.39 4.68
N ALA A 150 -0.13 15.65 4.92
CA ALA A 150 0.95 16.33 4.23
C ALA A 150 2.26 15.53 4.39
N GLY A 151 3.04 15.44 3.32
CA GLY A 151 4.26 14.65 3.25
C GLY A 151 4.06 13.20 2.78
N ASN A 152 2.83 12.69 2.70
CA ASN A 152 2.58 11.37 2.12
C ASN A 152 3.01 11.35 0.64
N ALA A 153 3.68 10.26 0.25
CA ALA A 153 4.22 10.11 -1.08
C ALA A 153 3.10 9.79 -2.09
N VAL A 154 3.26 10.30 -3.31
CA VAL A 154 2.31 10.11 -4.39
C VAL A 154 3.04 9.47 -5.57
N PHE A 155 2.51 8.34 -6.04
CA PHE A 155 3.10 7.52 -7.09
C PHE A 155 2.20 7.41 -8.31
N PRO A 156 2.76 7.30 -9.53
CA PRO A 156 1.98 7.06 -10.73
C PRO A 156 1.42 5.62 -10.74
N VAL A 157 0.21 5.48 -11.26
CA VAL A 157 -0.44 4.20 -11.52
C VAL A 157 -0.98 4.21 -12.94
N THR A 158 -0.78 3.10 -13.64
CA THR A 158 -1.37 2.88 -14.96
C THR A 158 -2.15 1.57 -14.94
N THR A 159 -2.89 1.27 -15.99
CA THR A 159 -3.71 0.05 -16.06
C THR A 159 -3.37 -0.75 -17.30
N VAL A 160 -3.40 -2.08 -17.17
CA VAL A 160 -3.25 -3.01 -18.28
C VAL A 160 -4.40 -2.82 -19.27
N THR A 161 -4.09 -2.69 -20.57
CA THR A 161 -5.09 -2.48 -21.64
C THR A 161 -5.35 -3.74 -22.47
N VAL A 162 -4.53 -4.77 -22.33
CA VAL A 162 -4.68 -6.07 -23.02
C VAL A 162 -4.45 -7.20 -22.02
N ASN A 163 -5.28 -8.25 -22.05
CA ASN A 163 -5.09 -9.42 -21.18
C ASN A 163 -3.69 -10.02 -21.35
N LEU A 164 -3.01 -10.28 -20.24
CA LEU A 164 -1.65 -10.79 -20.20
C LEU A 164 -1.65 -12.24 -19.73
N ASN A 165 -0.99 -13.13 -20.47
CA ASN A 165 -0.65 -14.46 -19.98
C ASN A 165 0.66 -14.42 -19.17
N ALA A 166 1.05 -15.54 -18.54
CA ALA A 166 2.24 -15.61 -17.68
C ALA A 166 3.59 -15.50 -18.44
N VAL A 167 3.59 -15.54 -19.78
CA VAL A 167 4.82 -15.47 -20.60
C VAL A 167 4.98 -14.16 -21.37
N ALA A 168 4.01 -13.24 -21.26
CA ALA A 168 4.03 -11.98 -21.97
C ALA A 168 5.25 -11.13 -21.57
N THR A 169 6.06 -10.73 -22.56
CA THR A 169 7.25 -9.86 -22.38
C THR A 169 6.97 -8.41 -22.75
N THR A 170 5.75 -8.12 -23.20
CA THR A 170 5.24 -6.79 -23.52
C THR A 170 3.96 -6.55 -22.74
N ILE A 171 3.86 -5.37 -22.13
CA ILE A 171 2.78 -5.00 -21.21
C ILE A 171 2.16 -3.71 -21.73
N ASN A 172 1.03 -3.82 -22.43
CA ASN A 172 0.27 -2.66 -22.91
C ASN A 172 -0.48 -2.00 -21.76
N VAL A 173 -0.33 -0.69 -21.65
CA VAL A 173 -0.89 0.12 -20.56
C VAL A 173 -1.46 1.44 -21.09
N GLY A 174 -2.22 2.16 -20.26
CA GLY A 174 -2.80 3.45 -20.65
C GLY A 174 -1.76 4.55 -20.90
N SER A 175 -0.68 4.56 -20.12
CA SER A 175 0.46 5.46 -20.24
C SER A 175 1.65 4.91 -19.44
N THR A 176 2.87 5.14 -19.92
CA THR A 176 4.11 4.86 -19.18
C THR A 176 4.71 6.12 -18.55
N THR A 177 4.09 7.30 -18.74
CA THR A 177 4.55 8.56 -18.16
C THR A 177 4.61 8.45 -16.63
N GLY A 178 5.76 8.82 -16.07
CA GLY A 178 6.03 8.75 -14.63
C GLY A 178 6.68 7.46 -14.16
N PHE A 179 6.71 6.45 -15.01
CA PHE A 179 7.45 5.22 -14.75
C PHE A 179 8.90 5.40 -15.21
N SER A 180 9.84 5.10 -14.32
CA SER A 180 11.28 5.04 -14.58
C SER A 180 11.63 3.67 -15.15
N ILE A 181 12.04 3.62 -16.41
CA ILE A 181 12.44 2.41 -17.13
C ILE A 181 13.80 2.67 -17.80
N PRO A 182 14.82 1.79 -17.73
CA PRO A 182 14.83 0.44 -17.14
C PRO A 182 14.40 0.40 -15.67
N GLY A 183 13.65 -0.63 -15.29
CA GLY A 183 13.06 -0.67 -13.96
C GLY A 183 12.07 -1.79 -13.73
N VAL A 184 11.67 -1.91 -12.46
CA VAL A 184 10.66 -2.87 -12.00
C VAL A 184 9.30 -2.20 -11.89
N ILE A 185 8.29 -2.86 -12.42
CA ILE A 185 6.88 -2.54 -12.23
C ILE A 185 6.22 -3.66 -11.43
N LYS A 186 5.11 -3.35 -10.76
CA LYS A 186 4.32 -4.33 -10.01
C LYS A 186 2.91 -4.42 -10.59
N ILE A 187 2.44 -5.63 -10.82
CA ILE A 187 1.03 -5.90 -11.17
C ILE A 187 0.51 -6.94 -10.19
N ASN A 188 -0.52 -6.60 -9.42
CA ASN A 188 -1.00 -7.43 -8.31
C ASN A 188 0.18 -7.79 -7.36
N THR A 189 0.55 -9.06 -7.28
CA THR A 189 1.69 -9.56 -6.49
C THR A 189 2.95 -9.84 -7.31
N GLU A 190 2.90 -9.67 -8.62
CA GLU A 190 4.02 -9.95 -9.51
C GLU A 190 4.91 -8.71 -9.69
N TYR A 191 6.22 -8.89 -9.55
CA TYR A 191 7.21 -7.90 -9.99
C TYR A 191 7.70 -8.28 -11.39
N LEU A 192 7.75 -7.29 -12.29
CA LEU A 192 8.26 -7.46 -13.64
C LEU A 192 9.39 -6.46 -13.87
N HIS A 193 10.55 -6.92 -14.33
CA HIS A 193 11.66 -6.03 -14.69
C HIS A 193 11.65 -5.76 -16.19
N CYS A 194 11.42 -4.51 -16.59
CA CYS A 194 11.36 -4.08 -17.99
C CYS A 194 12.57 -3.21 -18.31
N THR A 195 13.19 -3.40 -19.47
CA THR A 195 14.39 -2.63 -19.85
C THR A 195 14.09 -1.45 -20.76
N SER A 196 12.90 -1.39 -21.37
CA SER A 196 12.52 -0.28 -22.24
C SER A 196 11.02 -0.04 -22.23
N SER A 197 10.60 1.16 -22.64
CA SER A 197 9.19 1.50 -22.77
C SER A 197 8.94 2.38 -23.99
N THR A 198 7.72 2.31 -24.52
CA THR A 198 7.13 3.32 -25.39
C THR A 198 6.15 4.16 -24.58
N ALA A 199 5.42 5.10 -25.19
CA ALA A 199 4.42 5.92 -24.48
C ALA A 199 3.28 5.10 -23.82
N ILE A 200 2.99 3.88 -24.32
CA ILE A 200 1.83 3.06 -23.90
C ILE A 200 2.18 1.58 -23.68
N THR A 201 3.46 1.22 -23.67
CA THR A 201 3.88 -0.18 -23.55
C THR A 201 5.18 -0.28 -22.77
N PHE A 202 5.22 -1.14 -21.75
CA PHE A 202 6.48 -1.64 -21.21
C PHE A 202 6.95 -2.82 -22.05
N THR A 203 8.22 -2.83 -22.43
CA THR A 203 8.81 -3.79 -23.38
C THR A 203 10.01 -4.47 -22.76
N ASN A 204 10.37 -5.63 -23.30
CA ASN A 204 11.48 -6.45 -22.80
C ASN A 204 11.34 -6.73 -21.29
N CYS A 205 10.12 -7.07 -20.87
CA CYS A 205 9.80 -7.35 -19.48
C CYS A 205 10.08 -8.81 -19.13
N THR A 206 10.88 -9.02 -18.07
CA THR A 206 11.08 -10.29 -17.41
C THR A 206 10.03 -10.46 -16.31
N ARG A 207 9.18 -11.49 -16.46
CA ARG A 207 8.12 -11.88 -15.52
C ARG A 207 8.68 -12.58 -14.28
N GLY A 208 7.91 -12.60 -13.18
CA GLY A 208 8.29 -13.28 -11.94
C GLY A 208 9.59 -12.77 -11.30
N TYR A 209 9.91 -11.49 -11.48
CA TYR A 209 11.14 -10.88 -10.97
C TYR A 209 11.17 -10.93 -9.44
N LYS A 210 12.38 -10.97 -8.85
CA LYS A 210 12.60 -11.11 -7.39
C LYS A 210 11.87 -12.29 -6.73
N GLY A 211 11.70 -13.40 -7.45
CA GLY A 211 11.09 -14.62 -6.92
C GLY A 211 9.56 -14.56 -6.84
N THR A 212 8.93 -13.55 -7.46
CA THR A 212 7.47 -13.55 -7.63
C THR A 212 7.04 -14.58 -8.68
N THR A 213 5.78 -14.99 -8.65
CA THR A 213 5.24 -15.95 -9.63
C THR A 213 4.63 -15.22 -10.80
N ALA A 214 4.99 -15.63 -12.03
CA ALA A 214 4.39 -15.10 -13.24
C ALA A 214 2.90 -15.49 -13.34
N ALA A 215 2.01 -14.51 -13.41
CA ALA A 215 0.56 -14.70 -13.32
C ALA A 215 -0.19 -14.28 -14.60
N VAL A 216 -1.47 -14.62 -14.70
CA VAL A 216 -2.36 -14.00 -15.69
C VAL A 216 -2.86 -12.68 -15.12
N HIS A 217 -2.90 -11.62 -15.94
CA HIS A 217 -3.47 -10.32 -15.54
C HIS A 217 -4.53 -9.87 -16.55
N GLY A 218 -5.69 -9.47 -16.04
CA GLY A 218 -6.79 -8.97 -16.87
C GLY A 218 -6.63 -7.49 -17.23
N VAL A 219 -7.32 -7.06 -18.29
CA VAL A 219 -7.54 -5.63 -18.58
C VAL A 219 -8.06 -4.92 -17.33
N GLY A 220 -7.53 -3.72 -17.06
CA GLY A 220 -7.86 -2.93 -15.88
C GLY A 220 -7.02 -3.24 -14.64
N SER A 221 -6.16 -4.27 -14.67
CA SER A 221 -5.21 -4.54 -13.58
C SER A 221 -4.30 -3.32 -13.38
N ASN A 222 -4.17 -2.87 -12.13
CA ASN A 222 -3.32 -1.73 -11.78
C ASN A 222 -1.84 -2.13 -11.88
N VAL A 223 -1.06 -1.26 -12.50
CA VAL A 223 0.39 -1.36 -12.62
C VAL A 223 1.01 -0.22 -11.80
N TYR A 224 1.88 -0.59 -10.87
CA TYR A 224 2.49 0.32 -9.91
C TYR A 224 4.00 0.41 -10.11
N GLN A 225 4.57 1.55 -9.73
CA GLN A 225 5.99 1.70 -9.48
C GLN A 225 6.22 2.57 -8.24
N TYR A 226 6.78 1.97 -7.19
CA TYR A 226 7.17 2.68 -5.98
C TYR A 226 8.68 2.93 -6.02
N VAL A 227 9.06 4.12 -6.47
CA VAL A 227 10.46 4.53 -6.61
C VAL A 227 10.82 5.59 -5.57
N LEU A 228 11.99 5.45 -4.96
CA LEU A 228 12.61 6.50 -4.18
C LEU A 228 13.99 6.80 -4.76
N THR A 229 14.42 8.05 -4.63
CA THR A 229 15.76 8.49 -5.04
C THR A 229 16.42 9.14 -3.84
N SER A 230 17.55 8.59 -3.39
CA SER A 230 18.43 9.29 -2.47
C SER A 230 19.46 10.08 -3.27
N ALA A 231 19.52 11.39 -3.09
CA ALA A 231 20.51 12.26 -3.72
C ALA A 231 21.41 12.84 -2.64
N ALA A 232 22.72 12.70 -2.84
CA ALA A 232 23.74 13.12 -1.90
C ALA A 232 24.73 14.10 -2.51
N VAL A 233 25.28 14.95 -1.66
CA VAL A 233 26.27 15.97 -2.01
C VAL A 233 27.46 15.89 -1.05
N VAL A 234 28.67 15.81 -1.60
CA VAL A 234 29.94 15.93 -0.86
C VAL A 234 30.82 16.90 -1.62
N GLY A 235 31.03 18.11 -1.07
CA GLY A 235 31.71 19.17 -1.80
C GLY A 235 30.96 19.55 -3.07
N ASN A 236 31.62 19.43 -4.24
CA ASN A 236 31.00 19.68 -5.54
C ASN A 236 30.42 18.41 -6.19
N ALA A 237 30.70 17.23 -5.64
CA ALA A 237 30.22 15.99 -6.20
C ALA A 237 28.77 15.72 -5.79
N ARG A 238 27.95 15.31 -6.77
CA ARG A 238 26.57 14.89 -6.56
C ARG A 238 26.40 13.47 -7.08
N ARG A 239 25.82 12.60 -6.28
CA ARG A 239 25.46 11.22 -6.67
C ARG A 239 24.05 10.93 -6.23
N SER A 240 23.37 10.06 -6.96
CA SER A 240 22.07 9.58 -6.54
C SER A 240 21.93 8.09 -6.73
N VAL A 241 21.17 7.49 -5.82
CA VAL A 241 20.79 6.09 -5.87
C VAL A 241 19.28 6.06 -6.04
N ARG A 242 18.83 5.44 -7.12
CA ARG A 242 17.43 5.15 -7.34
C ARG A 242 17.16 3.73 -6.89
N THR A 243 16.13 3.59 -6.08
CA THR A 243 15.73 2.31 -5.52
C THR A 243 14.25 2.12 -5.77
N MET A 244 13.90 0.94 -6.27
CA MET A 244 12.51 0.51 -6.27
C MET A 244 12.24 -0.26 -5.01
N VAL A 245 11.13 0.07 -4.39
CA VAL A 245 10.69 -0.52 -3.13
C VAL A 245 9.40 -1.27 -3.33
N GLY A 246 9.25 -2.36 -2.59
CA GLY A 246 8.02 -3.13 -2.54
C GLY A 246 7.48 -3.10 -1.13
N GLY A 247 6.17 -2.88 -0.99
CA GLY A 247 5.48 -3.44 0.17
C GLY A 247 5.64 -4.95 0.06
N GLY A 248 6.39 -5.56 0.98
CA GLY A 248 6.51 -7.01 1.00
C GLY A 248 5.13 -7.65 1.23
N ALA A 249 4.99 -8.94 0.93
CA ALA A 249 3.78 -9.68 1.24
C ALA A 249 3.48 -9.53 2.73
N GLY A 250 2.36 -8.88 3.07
CA GLY A 250 2.10 -8.53 4.46
C GLY A 250 2.18 -9.76 5.38
N SER A 251 2.64 -9.53 6.61
CA SER A 251 2.88 -10.59 7.58
C SER A 251 1.63 -11.46 7.73
N SER A 252 1.75 -12.75 8.00
CA SER A 252 0.57 -13.60 8.03
C SER A 252 -0.40 -13.14 9.13
N ILE A 253 -1.62 -12.73 8.75
CA ILE A 253 -2.70 -12.56 9.72
C ILE A 253 -2.97 -13.92 10.35
N ALA A 254 -2.99 -13.97 11.68
CA ALA A 254 -3.38 -15.17 12.40
C ALA A 254 -4.71 -14.95 13.12
N PHE A 255 -5.63 -15.89 12.92
CA PHE A 255 -6.84 -15.98 13.72
C PHE A 255 -6.47 -16.32 15.17
N SER A 256 -6.88 -15.46 16.11
CA SER A 256 -6.58 -15.65 17.53
C SER A 256 -7.74 -16.35 18.25
N ARG A 257 -8.94 -15.76 18.23
CA ARG A 257 -10.06 -16.28 19.03
C ARG A 257 -11.43 -15.88 18.49
N ARG A 258 -12.43 -16.70 18.80
CA ARG A 258 -13.86 -16.45 18.53
C ARG A 258 -14.70 -16.55 19.81
N ARG A 259 -15.70 -15.68 19.92
CA ARG A 259 -16.81 -15.76 20.88
C ARG A 259 -18.11 -15.34 20.22
N ASN A 260 -19.22 -15.74 20.80
CA ASN A 260 -20.55 -15.34 20.34
C ASN A 260 -21.55 -15.47 21.47
N ALA A 261 -22.63 -14.70 21.36
CA ALA A 261 -23.76 -14.75 22.28
C ALA A 261 -25.08 -14.49 21.54
N ARG A 262 -26.20 -14.74 22.22
CA ARG A 262 -27.54 -14.44 21.71
C ARG A 262 -28.37 -13.74 22.80
N GLY A 263 -29.27 -12.87 22.38
CA GLY A 263 -30.25 -12.21 23.23
C GLY A 263 -31.65 -12.35 22.64
N ASN A 264 -32.62 -12.68 23.47
CA ASN A 264 -34.02 -12.84 23.07
C ASN A 264 -34.81 -11.64 23.57
N ASN A 265 -35.00 -10.64 22.71
CA ASN A 265 -35.75 -9.41 23.04
C ASN A 265 -35.13 -8.62 24.20
N VAL A 266 -33.88 -8.19 24.03
CA VAL A 266 -33.06 -7.51 25.04
C VAL A 266 -32.69 -6.10 24.58
N ASN A 267 -32.38 -5.19 25.52
CA ASN A 267 -31.86 -3.84 25.22
C ASN A 267 -30.33 -3.81 25.05
N PHE A 268 -29.63 -4.84 25.52
CA PHE A 268 -28.19 -4.99 25.32
C PHE A 268 -27.81 -6.48 25.29
N LEU A 269 -26.66 -6.77 24.69
CA LEU A 269 -26.04 -8.09 24.69
C LEU A 269 -24.59 -7.97 25.17
N GLN A 270 -24.16 -8.85 26.07
CA GLN A 270 -22.79 -8.84 26.59
C GLN A 270 -22.23 -10.26 26.69
N TRP A 271 -20.94 -10.39 26.36
CA TRP A 271 -20.15 -11.61 26.57
C TRP A 271 -18.68 -11.26 26.70
N ASN A 272 -17.88 -12.16 27.29
CA ASN A 272 -16.45 -11.94 27.41
C ASN A 272 -15.70 -12.48 26.19
N HIS A 273 -14.74 -11.70 25.68
CA HIS A 273 -13.81 -12.08 24.63
C HIS A 273 -12.37 -11.92 25.14
N ARG A 274 -11.52 -12.92 24.87
CA ARG A 274 -10.11 -12.86 25.23
C ARG A 274 -9.27 -12.44 24.02
N VAL A 275 -8.47 -11.41 24.21
CA VAL A 275 -7.49 -10.91 23.24
C VAL A 275 -6.07 -11.15 23.78
N SER A 276 -5.16 -11.56 22.89
CA SER A 276 -3.73 -11.77 23.16
C SER A 276 -2.90 -11.48 21.91
N GLY A 277 -1.57 -11.44 22.05
CA GLY A 277 -0.63 -11.21 20.94
C GLY A 277 -0.38 -9.74 20.62
N THR A 278 0.26 -9.48 19.49
CA THR A 278 0.61 -8.15 18.95
C THR A 278 -0.21 -7.83 17.70
N GLU A 279 -0.18 -6.57 17.25
CA GLU A 279 -0.80 -6.14 15.97
C GLU A 279 -2.25 -6.60 15.85
N ARG A 280 -3.02 -6.24 16.89
CA ARG A 280 -4.29 -6.86 17.20
C ARG A 280 -5.43 -6.17 16.48
N TYR A 281 -6.41 -6.95 16.09
CA TYR A 281 -7.68 -6.41 15.60
C TYR A 281 -8.83 -7.22 16.15
N LEU A 282 -9.90 -6.56 16.60
CA LEU A 282 -11.14 -7.18 17.02
C LEU A 282 -12.26 -6.73 16.09
N ILE A 283 -12.95 -7.68 15.48
CA ILE A 283 -14.17 -7.41 14.72
C ILE A 283 -15.38 -8.02 15.42
N VAL A 284 -16.48 -7.28 15.45
CA VAL A 284 -17.76 -7.69 16.01
C VAL A 284 -18.83 -7.63 14.92
N GLY A 285 -19.42 -8.78 14.64
CA GLY A 285 -20.54 -8.94 13.74
C GLY A 285 -21.85 -9.05 14.52
N ILE A 286 -22.85 -8.27 14.12
CA ILE A 286 -24.16 -8.22 14.77
C ILE A 286 -25.24 -8.64 13.77
N SER A 287 -26.09 -9.58 14.17
CA SER A 287 -27.30 -9.99 13.45
C SER A 287 -28.52 -9.61 14.28
N LEU A 288 -29.39 -8.77 13.74
CA LEU A 288 -30.57 -8.24 14.42
C LEU A 288 -31.87 -8.62 13.71
N ARG A 289 -32.91 -8.91 14.49
CA ARG A 289 -34.29 -8.82 14.03
C ARG A 289 -34.64 -7.34 13.99
N ASN A 290 -34.90 -6.82 12.80
CA ASN A 290 -35.21 -5.42 12.58
C ASN A 290 -36.66 -5.28 12.11
N ASN A 291 -37.64 -5.36 13.02
CA ASN A 291 -39.06 -5.23 12.69
C ASN A 291 -39.65 -3.86 13.01
N ALA A 292 -38.89 -2.99 13.67
CA ALA A 292 -39.31 -1.66 14.10
C ALA A 292 -38.16 -0.63 14.00
N GLY A 293 -37.17 -0.86 13.13
CA GLY A 293 -36.03 0.05 12.96
C GLY A 293 -34.90 -0.13 13.99
N GLN A 294 -34.78 -1.31 14.62
CA GLN A 294 -33.77 -1.55 15.64
C GLN A 294 -32.34 -1.57 15.07
N THR A 295 -31.42 -0.93 15.79
CA THR A 295 -30.00 -0.80 15.46
C THR A 295 -29.13 -1.01 16.70
N ALA A 296 -27.84 -1.29 16.52
CA ALA A 296 -26.88 -1.12 17.61
C ALA A 296 -26.45 0.36 17.66
N THR A 297 -26.55 0.96 18.85
CA THR A 297 -26.18 2.36 19.09
C THR A 297 -24.75 2.50 19.56
N ASN A 298 -24.22 1.48 20.23
CA ASN A 298 -22.83 1.45 20.69
C ASN A 298 -22.35 0.01 20.86
N VAL A 299 -21.10 -0.25 20.47
CA VAL A 299 -20.40 -1.51 20.71
C VAL A 299 -19.08 -1.19 21.39
N THR A 300 -18.81 -1.80 22.54
CA THR A 300 -17.58 -1.57 23.29
C THR A 300 -16.84 -2.87 23.58
N TYR A 301 -15.53 -2.78 23.76
CA TYR A 301 -14.68 -3.83 24.30
C TYR A 301 -13.81 -3.26 25.43
N ALA A 302 -13.89 -3.84 26.62
CA ALA A 302 -13.25 -3.28 27.83
C ALA A 302 -13.65 -1.82 28.13
N GLY A 303 -14.84 -1.39 27.69
CA GLY A 303 -15.30 0.00 27.79
C GLY A 303 -14.87 0.90 26.63
N THR A 304 -13.86 0.52 25.84
CA THR A 304 -13.44 1.27 24.64
C THR A 304 -14.45 1.08 23.50
N PRO A 305 -14.99 2.16 22.90
CA PRO A 305 -15.87 2.06 21.74
C PRO A 305 -15.19 1.45 20.51
N LEU A 306 -15.92 0.62 19.79
CA LEU A 306 -15.56 0.14 18.45
C LEU A 306 -15.98 1.17 17.40
N VAL A 307 -15.26 1.20 16.29
CA VAL A 307 -15.60 1.99 15.11
C VAL A 307 -16.64 1.23 14.28
N PRO A 308 -17.78 1.85 13.89
CA PRO A 308 -18.72 1.23 12.97
C PRO A 308 -18.08 1.13 11.58
N LEU A 309 -18.04 -0.09 11.02
CA LEU A 309 -17.53 -0.34 9.67
C LEU A 309 -18.66 -0.18 8.65
N GLY A 310 -19.86 -0.64 8.98
CA GLY A 310 -21.04 -0.46 8.14
C GLY A 310 -22.22 -1.33 8.58
N ALA A 311 -23.38 -1.10 7.97
CA ALA A 311 -24.59 -1.85 8.26
C ALA A 311 -25.53 -1.94 7.06
N VAL A 312 -26.33 -2.99 7.01
CA VAL A 312 -27.40 -3.15 6.02
C VAL A 312 -28.65 -3.76 6.65
N ASN A 313 -29.83 -3.27 6.26
CA ASN A 313 -31.11 -3.86 6.63
C ASN A 313 -31.82 -4.40 5.38
N ASN A 314 -32.42 -5.58 5.52
CA ASN A 314 -33.38 -6.11 4.57
C ASN A 314 -34.80 -5.75 5.04
N GLY A 315 -35.23 -4.53 4.72
CA GLY A 315 -36.54 -4.00 5.14
C GLY A 315 -36.80 -4.18 6.64
N ALA A 316 -38.03 -4.57 6.97
CA ALA A 316 -38.46 -4.90 8.33
C ALA A 316 -38.17 -6.38 8.73
N ASN A 317 -37.17 -7.02 8.12
CA ASN A 317 -36.81 -8.42 8.38
C ASN A 317 -35.59 -8.55 9.30
N VAL A 318 -34.41 -8.27 8.78
CA VAL A 318 -33.15 -8.51 9.46
C VAL A 318 -32.16 -7.41 9.14
N ARG A 319 -31.19 -7.24 10.03
CA ARG A 319 -30.11 -6.27 9.89
C ARG A 319 -28.78 -6.92 10.26
N VAL A 320 -27.74 -6.59 9.50
CA VAL A 320 -26.36 -6.91 9.81
C VAL A 320 -25.61 -5.60 10.10
N GLU A 321 -24.74 -5.64 11.09
CA GLU A 321 -23.77 -4.57 11.34
C GLU A 321 -22.39 -5.17 11.60
N LEU A 322 -21.35 -4.46 11.15
CA LEU A 322 -19.94 -4.80 11.36
C LEU A 322 -19.25 -3.65 12.11
N TRP A 323 -18.47 -3.99 13.13
CA TRP A 323 -17.78 -3.04 14.01
C TRP A 323 -16.35 -3.51 14.26
N GLY A 324 -15.39 -2.60 14.32
CA GLY A 324 -13.96 -2.92 14.45
C GLY A 324 -13.27 -2.16 15.58
N LEU A 325 -12.27 -2.77 16.21
CA LEU A 325 -11.34 -2.11 17.14
C LEU A 325 -9.91 -2.45 16.77
N VAL A 326 -9.13 -1.42 16.51
CA VAL A 326 -7.67 -1.49 16.35
C VAL A 326 -7.02 -1.59 17.71
N ASN A 327 -5.96 -2.39 17.81
CA ASN A 327 -5.15 -2.57 19.02
C ASN A 327 -5.95 -2.85 20.32
N PRO A 328 -6.99 -3.71 20.33
CA PRO A 328 -7.80 -3.98 21.51
C PRO A 328 -6.94 -4.37 22.72
N ALA A 329 -7.35 -3.95 23.92
CA ALA A 329 -6.67 -4.32 25.16
C ALA A 329 -6.57 -5.85 25.32
N THR A 330 -5.42 -6.35 25.76
CA THR A 330 -5.25 -7.78 26.03
C THR A 330 -6.04 -8.20 27.28
N GLY A 331 -6.21 -9.52 27.46
CA GLY A 331 -6.97 -10.07 28.57
C GLY A 331 -8.39 -10.47 28.17
N ASN A 332 -9.19 -10.89 29.14
CA ASN A 332 -10.55 -11.38 28.94
C ASN A 332 -11.55 -10.30 29.36
N ASN A 333 -11.98 -9.48 28.40
CA ASN A 333 -12.79 -8.30 28.66
C ASN A 333 -14.18 -8.42 28.03
N PRO A 334 -15.18 -7.68 28.55
CA PRO A 334 -16.53 -7.71 28.01
C PRO A 334 -16.59 -7.02 26.65
N VAL A 335 -17.20 -7.69 25.68
CA VAL A 335 -17.82 -7.07 24.50
C VAL A 335 -19.27 -6.74 24.88
N ARG A 336 -19.68 -5.48 24.75
CA ARG A 336 -21.04 -5.02 25.07
C ARG A 336 -21.65 -4.31 23.88
N VAL A 337 -22.83 -4.77 23.47
CA VAL A 337 -23.64 -4.17 22.41
C VAL A 337 -24.87 -3.53 23.05
N THR A 338 -25.04 -2.23 22.87
CA THR A 338 -26.25 -1.48 23.29
C THR A 338 -27.15 -1.27 22.09
N LEU A 339 -28.46 -1.47 22.26
CA LEU A 339 -29.45 -1.38 21.19
C LEU A 339 -30.33 -0.13 21.34
N SER A 340 -30.85 0.37 20.21
CA SER A 340 -31.81 1.49 20.19
C SER A 340 -33.16 1.13 20.80
N ALA A 341 -33.53 -0.15 20.77
CA ALA A 341 -34.73 -0.70 21.39
C ALA A 341 -34.56 -2.21 21.61
N ALA A 342 -35.47 -2.82 22.37
CA ALA A 342 -35.46 -4.26 22.61
C ALA A 342 -35.52 -5.03 21.27
N ALA A 343 -34.54 -5.93 21.06
CA ALA A 343 -34.47 -6.73 19.84
C ALA A 343 -33.98 -8.15 20.10
N ARG A 344 -34.25 -9.02 19.13
CA ARG A 344 -33.59 -10.33 19.02
C ARG A 344 -32.26 -10.15 18.32
N ILE A 345 -31.19 -10.56 18.99
CA ILE A 345 -29.81 -10.29 18.57
C ILE A 345 -28.96 -11.55 18.67
N ILE A 346 -28.05 -11.71 17.72
CA ILE A 346 -26.90 -12.61 17.82
C ILE A 346 -25.65 -11.76 17.54
N GLY A 347 -24.68 -11.85 18.44
CA GLY A 347 -23.38 -11.18 18.28
C GLY A 347 -22.27 -12.21 18.17
N GLY A 348 -21.31 -11.96 17.29
CA GLY A 348 -20.06 -12.71 17.18
C GLY A 348 -18.86 -11.76 17.28
N SER A 349 -17.80 -12.17 17.97
CA SER A 349 -16.54 -11.43 18.05
C SER A 349 -15.38 -12.31 17.63
N LEU A 350 -14.51 -11.77 16.78
CA LEU A 350 -13.28 -12.43 16.31
C LEU A 350 -12.09 -11.51 16.57
N SER A 351 -11.01 -12.08 17.11
CA SER A 351 -9.73 -11.37 17.22
C SER A 351 -8.67 -11.99 16.32
N PHE A 352 -7.79 -11.12 15.84
CA PHE A 352 -6.67 -11.44 14.95
C PHE A 352 -5.39 -10.80 15.48
N THR A 353 -4.25 -11.34 15.08
CA THR A 353 -2.91 -10.75 15.22
C THR A 353 -2.28 -10.60 13.84
N GLY A 354 -1.26 -9.76 13.71
CA GLY A 354 -0.60 -9.50 12.43
C GLY A 354 -1.41 -8.58 11.51
N VAL A 355 -2.34 -7.78 12.05
CA VAL A 355 -3.17 -6.85 11.28
C VAL A 355 -2.55 -5.45 11.31
N ASP A 356 -2.56 -4.74 10.18
CA ASP A 356 -2.09 -3.36 10.10
C ASP A 356 -2.81 -2.44 11.09
N GLN A 357 -2.05 -1.72 11.92
CA GLN A 357 -2.61 -0.82 12.95
C GLN A 357 -2.85 0.61 12.45
N GLY A 358 -2.28 0.99 11.30
CA GLY A 358 -2.49 2.28 10.66
C GLY A 358 -3.64 2.26 9.65
N ALA A 359 -3.89 1.13 9.00
CA ALA A 359 -5.06 0.93 8.14
C ALA A 359 -5.50 -0.54 8.10
N SER A 360 -6.26 -0.96 9.11
CA SER A 360 -6.63 -2.37 9.30
C SER A 360 -7.57 -2.95 8.26
N ILE A 361 -8.33 -2.11 7.53
CA ILE A 361 -9.28 -2.54 6.51
C ILE A 361 -8.58 -2.62 5.15
N ASP A 362 -8.67 -3.78 4.51
CA ASP A 362 -8.17 -4.03 3.17
C ASP A 362 -9.17 -3.61 2.09
N ALA A 363 -10.42 -4.07 2.23
CA ALA A 363 -11.50 -3.83 1.28
C ALA A 363 -12.88 -3.95 1.96
N GLY A 364 -13.86 -3.21 1.45
CA GLY A 364 -15.23 -3.19 1.97
C GLY A 364 -15.44 -2.23 3.15
N PRO A 365 -16.55 -2.38 3.91
CA PRO A 365 -17.45 -3.53 3.86
C PRO A 365 -18.33 -3.56 2.61
N MET A 366 -18.63 -4.78 2.16
CA MET A 366 -19.59 -5.09 1.11
C MET A 366 -20.87 -5.65 1.75
N PHE A 367 -22.03 -5.27 1.23
CA PHE A 367 -23.32 -5.72 1.75
C PHE A 367 -24.22 -6.25 0.64
N ALA A 368 -25.00 -7.26 0.97
CA ALA A 368 -26.04 -7.79 0.11
C ALA A 368 -27.28 -8.16 0.95
N VAL A 369 -28.45 -8.06 0.32
CA VAL A 369 -29.72 -8.49 0.89
C VAL A 369 -30.51 -9.28 -0.15
N GLY A 370 -31.39 -10.18 0.29
CA GLY A 370 -32.23 -10.93 -0.63
C GLY A 370 -33.28 -11.78 0.07
N ASN A 371 -34.08 -12.50 -0.72
CA ASN A 371 -35.04 -13.50 -0.25
C ASN A 371 -34.84 -14.80 -1.05
N SER A 372 -33.82 -15.57 -0.66
CA SER A 372 -33.40 -16.79 -1.35
C SER A 372 -32.84 -17.79 -0.34
N ASN A 373 -32.40 -18.95 -0.81
CA ASN A 373 -31.61 -19.90 -0.03
C ASN A 373 -30.09 -19.74 -0.23
N ALA A 374 -29.65 -18.78 -1.03
CA ALA A 374 -28.24 -18.57 -1.38
C ALA A 374 -27.77 -17.12 -1.11
N PRO A 375 -27.61 -16.70 0.17
CA PRO A 375 -26.90 -15.47 0.51
C PRO A 375 -25.48 -15.47 -0.04
N ALA A 376 -25.10 -14.39 -0.72
CA ALA A 376 -23.77 -14.21 -1.28
C ALA A 376 -23.36 -12.74 -1.29
N VAL A 377 -22.10 -12.47 -0.99
CA VAL A 377 -21.43 -11.18 -1.23
C VAL A 377 -19.98 -11.47 -1.59
N THR A 378 -19.39 -10.73 -2.52
CA THR A 378 -17.98 -10.88 -2.89
C THR A 378 -17.19 -9.68 -2.41
N VAL A 379 -16.04 -9.92 -1.79
CA VAL A 379 -15.06 -8.90 -1.44
C VAL A 379 -13.83 -9.11 -2.31
N THR A 380 -13.37 -8.09 -3.02
CA THR A 380 -12.13 -8.15 -3.79
C THR A 380 -11.01 -7.64 -2.90
N THR A 381 -10.14 -8.53 -2.42
CA THR A 381 -8.99 -8.14 -1.59
C THR A 381 -7.94 -7.41 -2.42
N VAL A 382 -7.28 -6.44 -1.80
CA VAL A 382 -6.26 -5.58 -2.43
C VAL A 382 -4.86 -6.03 -2.01
N THR A 383 -4.69 -6.40 -0.74
CA THR A 383 -3.42 -6.88 -0.18
C THR A 383 -3.35 -8.41 -0.15
N ASP A 384 -2.15 -8.92 -0.37
CA ASP A 384 -1.87 -10.35 -0.24
C ASP A 384 -1.93 -10.74 1.24
N ASN A 385 -2.30 -11.97 1.53
CA ASN A 385 -2.55 -12.45 2.89
C ASN A 385 -3.66 -11.72 3.66
N ALA A 386 -4.53 -10.97 2.95
CA ALA A 386 -5.74 -10.40 3.54
C ALA A 386 -6.69 -11.51 4.02
N TRP A 387 -7.52 -11.19 5.00
CA TRP A 387 -8.56 -12.09 5.52
C TRP A 387 -9.92 -11.45 5.40
N VAL A 388 -10.88 -12.17 4.84
CA VAL A 388 -12.27 -11.72 4.73
C VAL A 388 -13.08 -12.28 5.89
N ILE A 389 -13.87 -11.43 6.53
CA ILE A 389 -14.79 -11.77 7.60
C ILE A 389 -16.19 -11.41 7.16
N ASP A 390 -17.16 -12.31 7.38
CA ASP A 390 -18.56 -12.03 7.10
C ASP A 390 -19.48 -12.21 8.32
N THR A 391 -20.67 -11.64 8.21
CA THR A 391 -21.76 -11.80 9.16
C THR A 391 -23.08 -11.87 8.42
N LEU A 392 -23.82 -12.94 8.66
CA LEU A 392 -25.14 -13.23 8.10
C LEU A 392 -26.22 -13.03 9.15
N ALA A 393 -27.32 -12.38 8.77
CA ALA A 393 -28.61 -12.47 9.44
C ALA A 393 -29.66 -13.04 8.48
N ALA A 394 -30.44 -14.04 8.91
CA ALA A 394 -31.57 -14.56 8.13
C ALA A 394 -32.81 -14.71 9.01
N ARG A 395 -34.00 -14.56 8.43
CA ARG A 395 -35.27 -14.73 9.15
C ARG A 395 -35.47 -16.19 9.57
N MET A 396 -36.09 -16.36 10.74
CA MET A 396 -36.47 -17.64 11.32
C MET A 396 -35.26 -18.56 11.61
N ASN A 397 -35.55 -19.79 12.03
CA ASN A 397 -34.55 -20.77 12.44
C ASN A 397 -34.10 -21.68 11.28
N VAL A 398 -33.53 -21.11 10.22
CA VAL A 398 -32.93 -21.91 9.12
C VAL A 398 -31.55 -22.44 9.50
N ASN A 399 -31.12 -23.60 8.99
CA ASN A 399 -29.70 -23.93 8.99
C ASN A 399 -28.98 -23.07 7.95
N ALA A 400 -27.69 -22.84 8.13
CA ALA A 400 -26.86 -22.00 7.26
C ALA A 400 -25.41 -22.49 7.33
N PRO A 401 -25.04 -23.52 6.57
CA PRO A 401 -23.64 -23.86 6.33
C PRO A 401 -22.96 -22.74 5.54
N ALA A 402 -21.69 -22.48 5.87
CA ALA A 402 -20.86 -21.57 5.08
C ALA A 402 -20.48 -22.25 3.76
N GLY A 403 -20.20 -21.45 2.73
CA GLY A 403 -19.75 -21.94 1.45
C GLY A 403 -18.35 -22.57 1.47
N PRO A 404 -17.89 -23.09 0.33
CA PRO A 404 -16.51 -23.55 0.15
C PRO A 404 -15.49 -22.46 0.52
N GLY A 405 -14.30 -22.84 1.01
CA GLY A 405 -13.24 -21.88 1.39
C GLY A 405 -13.45 -21.19 2.75
N GLN A 406 -14.70 -21.05 3.20
CA GLN A 406 -15.04 -20.34 4.43
C GLN A 406 -14.94 -21.22 5.69
N THR A 407 -14.28 -20.71 6.73
CA THR A 407 -14.33 -21.30 8.08
C THR A 407 -15.44 -20.66 8.91
N ARG A 408 -16.52 -21.40 9.16
CA ARG A 408 -17.62 -20.94 10.02
C ARG A 408 -17.15 -20.67 11.45
N ARG A 409 -17.28 -19.41 11.89
CA ARG A 409 -16.87 -18.97 13.23
C ARG A 409 -18.01 -19.05 14.24
N TRP A 410 -19.22 -18.66 13.88
CA TRP A 410 -20.39 -18.88 14.72
C TRP A 410 -21.63 -19.19 13.89
N HIS A 411 -22.57 -19.83 14.57
CA HIS A 411 -23.89 -20.17 14.04
C HIS A 411 -24.85 -20.34 15.20
N ARG A 412 -25.74 -19.37 15.39
CA ARG A 412 -26.69 -19.35 16.51
C ARG A 412 -28.08 -18.99 16.01
N ARG A 413 -29.08 -19.36 16.79
CA ARG A 413 -30.47 -18.93 16.58
C ARG A 413 -30.97 -18.26 17.84
N THR A 414 -31.86 -17.29 17.68
CA THR A 414 -32.66 -16.79 18.81
C THR A 414 -33.75 -17.79 19.16
N GLN A 415 -34.30 -17.67 20.36
CA GLN A 415 -35.27 -18.59 20.97
C GLN A 415 -36.39 -17.81 21.66
N GLY A 416 -37.38 -18.54 22.19
CA GLY A 416 -38.55 -17.99 22.89
C GLY A 416 -39.56 -17.28 21.97
N GLY A 417 -40.84 -17.28 22.34
CA GLY A 417 -41.93 -16.79 21.49
C GLY A 417 -42.21 -17.69 20.28
N GLY A 418 -43.12 -17.26 19.40
CA GLY A 418 -43.49 -18.01 18.19
C GLY A 418 -42.37 -18.07 17.13
N GLY A 419 -42.33 -19.16 16.36
CA GLY A 419 -41.28 -19.47 15.38
C GLY A 419 -40.97 -18.35 14.37
N GLY A 420 -41.98 -17.55 14.02
CA GLY A 420 -41.88 -16.42 13.10
C GLY A 420 -41.10 -15.21 13.63
N ALA A 421 -40.79 -15.15 14.93
CA ALA A 421 -40.03 -14.05 15.54
C ALA A 421 -38.50 -14.26 15.50
N HIS A 422 -38.04 -15.49 15.25
CA HIS A 422 -36.62 -15.80 15.36
C HIS A 422 -35.79 -15.28 14.18
N ILE A 423 -34.48 -15.31 14.40
CA ILE A 423 -33.46 -15.08 13.38
C ILE A 423 -32.33 -16.10 13.53
N ARG A 424 -31.69 -16.39 12.40
CA ARG A 424 -30.39 -17.05 12.30
C ARG A 424 -29.32 -15.97 12.21
N GLY A 425 -28.30 -16.08 13.04
CA GLY A 425 -27.09 -15.26 12.99
C GLY A 425 -25.89 -16.16 12.84
N ALA A 426 -25.06 -15.88 11.83
CA ALA A 426 -23.85 -16.65 11.56
C ALA A 426 -22.73 -15.73 11.08
N GLY A 427 -21.51 -16.24 11.11
CA GLY A 427 -20.35 -15.53 10.58
C GLY A 427 -19.20 -16.48 10.39
N SER A 428 -18.33 -16.14 9.46
CA SER A 428 -17.23 -16.95 8.99
C SER A 428 -16.02 -16.08 8.66
N THR A 429 -14.92 -16.74 8.36
CA THR A 429 -13.72 -16.10 7.82
C THR A 429 -13.20 -16.91 6.65
N GLU A 430 -12.61 -16.25 5.68
CA GLU A 430 -11.85 -16.87 4.60
C GLU A 430 -10.53 -16.14 4.44
N GLY A 431 -9.44 -16.90 4.40
CA GLY A 431 -8.10 -16.37 4.34
C GLY A 431 -7.04 -17.42 4.69
N PRO A 432 -5.76 -17.15 4.39
CA PRO A 432 -5.28 -15.96 3.69
C PRO A 432 -5.71 -15.95 2.21
N ALA A 433 -6.18 -14.81 1.72
CA ALA A 433 -6.41 -14.59 0.29
C ALA A 433 -5.05 -14.38 -0.37
N THR A 434 -4.61 -15.36 -1.16
CA THR A 434 -3.36 -15.30 -1.91
C THR A 434 -3.51 -16.00 -3.28
N PRO A 435 -3.24 -15.31 -4.40
CA PRO A 435 -3.03 -13.86 -4.54
C PRO A 435 -4.28 -13.02 -4.14
N PRO A 436 -4.18 -11.69 -3.99
CA PRO A 436 -5.34 -10.83 -3.82
C PRO A 436 -6.32 -10.97 -4.98
N GLY A 437 -7.61 -10.88 -4.68
CA GLY A 437 -8.66 -11.08 -5.67
C GLY A 437 -10.03 -11.31 -5.04
N ASN A 438 -10.95 -11.83 -5.85
CA ASN A 438 -12.33 -12.01 -5.43
C ASN A 438 -12.46 -13.17 -4.43
N VAL A 439 -12.95 -12.86 -3.24
CA VAL A 439 -13.28 -13.81 -2.17
C VAL A 439 -14.80 -13.80 -1.97
N PRO A 440 -15.52 -14.80 -2.52
CA PRO A 440 -16.97 -14.90 -2.39
C PRO A 440 -17.37 -15.49 -1.03
N MET A 441 -18.03 -14.68 -0.20
CA MET A 441 -18.59 -15.11 1.07
C MET A 441 -20.05 -15.55 0.86
N THR A 442 -20.32 -16.85 0.99
CA THR A 442 -21.62 -17.46 0.65
C THR A 442 -22.17 -18.33 1.77
N TRP A 443 -23.50 -18.51 1.78
CA TRP A 443 -24.19 -19.37 2.73
C TRP A 443 -25.30 -20.16 2.03
N ASN A 444 -25.55 -21.37 2.52
CA ASN A 444 -26.61 -22.24 1.99
C ASN A 444 -27.76 -22.40 3.01
N LEU A 445 -28.80 -21.59 2.90
CA LEU A 445 -29.92 -21.68 3.84
C LEU A 445 -30.75 -22.94 3.59
N SER A 446 -31.20 -23.60 4.65
CA SER A 446 -32.07 -24.79 4.53
C SER A 446 -33.48 -24.49 4.02
N ALA A 447 -33.83 -23.21 3.82
CA ALA A 447 -35.08 -22.76 3.23
C ALA A 447 -34.92 -21.32 2.71
N VAL A 448 -35.75 -20.93 1.74
CA VAL A 448 -35.82 -19.54 1.25
C VAL A 448 -36.24 -18.60 2.38
N ARG A 449 -35.42 -17.59 2.68
CA ARG A 449 -35.71 -16.60 3.73
C ARG A 449 -35.18 -15.23 3.34
N PRO A 450 -35.79 -14.15 3.87
CA PRO A 450 -35.14 -12.84 3.84
C PRO A 450 -33.84 -12.87 4.65
N TRP A 451 -32.76 -12.41 4.02
CA TRP A 451 -31.43 -12.38 4.59
C TRP A 451 -30.72 -11.05 4.33
N ALA A 452 -29.76 -10.74 5.19
CA ALA A 452 -28.80 -9.66 5.05
C ALA A 452 -27.40 -10.25 5.34
N LEU A 453 -26.42 -9.90 4.53
CA LEU A 453 -25.05 -10.38 4.62
C LEU A 453 -24.11 -9.17 4.48
N GLY A 454 -23.13 -9.08 5.36
CA GLY A 454 -22.05 -8.10 5.28
C GLY A 454 -20.71 -8.79 5.38
N ALA A 455 -19.73 -8.35 4.60
CA ALA A 455 -18.36 -8.84 4.66
C ALA A 455 -17.35 -7.70 4.57
N VAL A 456 -16.18 -7.85 5.19
CA VAL A 456 -15.08 -6.90 5.14
C VAL A 456 -13.75 -7.65 5.13
N ALA A 457 -12.77 -7.14 4.39
CA ALA A 457 -11.42 -7.67 4.40
C ALA A 457 -10.53 -6.87 5.35
N ILE A 458 -9.70 -7.55 6.11
CA ILE A 458 -8.64 -6.95 6.93
C ILE A 458 -7.28 -7.23 6.28
N ARG A 459 -6.37 -6.26 6.36
CA ARG A 459 -5.05 -6.37 5.75
C ARG A 459 -3.97 -6.73 6.78
N PRO A 460 -2.97 -7.53 6.39
CA PRO A 460 -1.83 -7.81 7.23
C PRO A 460 -0.99 -6.57 7.51
N VAL A 461 -0.18 -6.60 8.56
CA VAL A 461 0.90 -5.61 8.72
C VAL A 461 1.78 -5.68 7.47
N PRO A 462 2.06 -4.54 6.80
CA PRO A 462 3.01 -4.53 5.70
C PRO A 462 4.32 -5.12 6.22
N THR A 463 4.81 -6.22 5.64
CA THR A 463 6.18 -6.62 5.94
C THR A 463 7.10 -5.49 5.52
N GLY A 464 8.20 -5.34 6.26
CA GLY A 464 9.23 -4.35 5.99
C GLY A 464 9.56 -4.23 4.51
N THR A 465 10.00 -3.03 4.14
CA THR A 465 10.29 -2.66 2.76
C THR A 465 11.22 -3.67 2.11
N THR A 466 10.79 -4.22 0.99
CA THR A 466 11.68 -5.03 0.17
C THR A 466 12.39 -4.13 -0.82
N LEU A 467 13.71 -4.25 -0.91
CA LEU A 467 14.50 -3.66 -1.97
C LEU A 467 14.25 -4.46 -3.26
N VAL A 468 13.58 -3.85 -4.23
CA VAL A 468 13.17 -4.48 -5.47
C VAL A 468 14.20 -4.28 -6.57
N SER A 469 14.85 -3.12 -6.62
CA SER A 469 16.03 -2.87 -7.46
C SER A 469 16.87 -1.75 -6.85
N TRP A 470 18.13 -1.69 -7.27
CA TRP A 470 19.10 -0.70 -6.83
C TRP A 470 19.92 -0.26 -8.03
N GLU A 471 19.93 1.04 -8.33
CA GLU A 471 20.60 1.61 -9.49
C GLU A 471 21.29 2.92 -9.12
N GLU A 472 22.57 3.03 -9.45
CA GLU A 472 23.27 4.31 -9.40
C GLU A 472 22.81 5.18 -10.58
N VAL A 473 22.33 6.38 -10.26
CA VAL A 473 22.02 7.40 -11.25
C VAL A 473 23.20 8.37 -11.29
N VAL A 474 23.98 8.29 -12.36
CA VAL A 474 25.06 9.23 -12.66
C VAL A 474 24.42 10.53 -13.16
N ASN A 475 24.51 11.58 -12.35
CA ASN A 475 24.01 12.92 -12.69
C ASN A 475 25.09 13.80 -13.32
#